data_AF-A0A5N6B3S3-F1
#
_entry.id   AF-A0A5N6B3S3-F1
#
_cell.length_a   1.000
_cell.length_b   1.000
_cell.length_c   1.000
_cell.angle_alpha   90.00
_cell.angle_beta   90.00
_cell.angle_gamma   90.00
#
_symmetry.space_group_name_H-M   'P 1'
#
loop_
_entity.id
_entity.type
_entity.pdbx_description
1 polymer ?
#
loop_
_entity_poly.entity_id
_entity_poly.type
_entity_poly.pdbx_seq_one_letter_code
_entity_poly.pdbx_strand_id
1 'polypeptide(L)'
;MAYRWRSRELTLPVTMVAVLTVSGCGVFGGPRATSSEGASPARPSPSVTSAGTTPAEEGTSLAKEGWFGPTRPLHARVEMREVERFADRSVLRFTVTSLEDEARHAGNSFGTAAGDLLSYRIPLIDPVGGKVYHPLTDQVGTLGSKPGYYQPGVRYETVVYYPPIPAGVPTVTAITAGTAGEFTGVPVVDGTGSGGAVSPTAAPGGPLSPAAAPGSTPAPGTTVSWPVREPAGRVTGSVQDLYGITEGAEKTTIAGGGDETVGLRTDVLFAFDSDRLTARARSVLDDVAKETREKADPGKPPILIEGHTDGKGTHAYNMALSLRRGEAVREELQARLGGAYRYRATGKGETEPVAREGGADDEEARAENRRVEISYRIKRPTGGSTASEAAGTHADEPAAGGGRPAPFHADDGETVASRTSGKQPSGQRLRIDVKPFYRDGAYLVAVFDIVNLGPGDLGAGTGYGGDIAYIGGWYTGFSVVDPASRTVYRAVRMGPDDPRGPDDYVDPGWATFNVKPGTGNRGFFYVPAPPPGVTSVTFDAGPFGKIGHVPVR
;
A
#
# COMPACT_ATOMS: atom_id res chain seq x y z
N MET A 1 -6.91 32.93 22.43
CA MET A 1 -7.36 33.89 21.40
C MET A 1 -8.33 33.18 20.48
N ALA A 2 -9.59 33.57 20.47
CA ALA A 2 -10.66 32.94 19.69
C ALA A 2 -11.03 33.85 18.50
N TYR A 3 -10.91 33.35 17.27
CA TYR A 3 -11.36 34.05 16.08
C TYR A 3 -12.84 33.75 15.82
N ARG A 4 -13.69 34.77 16.00
CA ARG A 4 -15.12 34.77 15.62
C ARG A 4 -15.24 35.13 14.13
N TRP A 5 -15.83 34.24 13.34
CA TRP A 5 -16.34 34.60 12.01
C TRP A 5 -17.77 35.15 12.13
N ARG A 6 -17.96 36.42 11.73
CA ARG A 6 -19.27 37.05 11.53
C ARG A 6 -19.71 36.78 10.08
N SER A 7 -20.79 36.04 9.89
CA SER A 7 -21.53 35.99 8.63
C SER A 7 -22.33 37.29 8.47
N ARG A 8 -22.21 37.95 7.31
CA ARG A 8 -23.14 38.97 6.85
C ARG A 8 -24.06 38.33 5.83
N GLU A 9 -25.35 38.33 6.14
CA GLU A 9 -26.41 37.92 5.22
C GLU A 9 -26.58 38.98 4.12
N LEU A 10 -26.60 38.54 2.86
CA LEU A 10 -27.13 39.30 1.74
C LEU A 10 -28.27 38.48 1.13
N THR A 11 -29.50 38.95 1.38
CA THR A 11 -30.73 38.47 0.77
C THR A 11 -30.89 39.09 -0.62
N LEU A 12 -31.03 38.24 -1.64
CA LEU A 12 -31.53 38.62 -2.97
C LEU A 12 -32.68 37.67 -3.35
N PRO A 13 -33.82 38.19 -3.83
CA PRO A 13 -35.00 37.38 -4.12
C PRO A 13 -34.90 36.74 -5.52
N VAL A 14 -35.19 35.44 -5.62
CA VAL A 14 -35.39 34.76 -6.90
C VAL A 14 -36.89 34.49 -7.07
N THR A 15 -37.49 35.18 -8.03
CA THR A 15 -38.88 35.02 -8.47
C THR A 15 -38.96 33.83 -9.43
N MET A 16 -39.75 32.82 -9.08
CA MET A 16 -39.99 31.62 -9.90
C MET A 16 -41.18 31.86 -10.82
N VAL A 17 -41.01 31.74 -12.14
CA VAL A 17 -42.11 31.70 -13.11
C VAL A 17 -42.20 30.30 -13.70
N ALA A 18 -43.31 29.63 -13.42
CA ALA A 18 -43.69 28.34 -14.00
C ALA A 18 -44.49 28.58 -15.29
N VAL A 19 -44.16 27.85 -16.37
CA VAL A 19 -45.01 27.76 -17.56
C VAL A 19 -45.30 26.28 -17.83
N LEU A 20 -46.58 25.96 -17.72
CA LEU A 20 -47.23 24.69 -18.06
C LEU A 20 -47.74 24.76 -19.50
N THR A 21 -47.53 23.71 -20.29
CA THR A 21 -48.31 23.49 -21.52
C THR A 21 -48.76 22.03 -21.61
N VAL A 22 -50.08 21.86 -21.59
CA VAL A 22 -50.84 20.63 -21.85
C VAL A 22 -51.59 20.80 -23.18
N SER A 23 -51.68 19.75 -23.99
CA SER A 23 -52.80 19.31 -24.87
C SER A 23 -52.24 18.29 -25.88
N GLY A 24 -52.87 17.20 -26.31
CA GLY A 24 -54.23 16.67 -26.20
C GLY A 24 -54.35 15.40 -27.07
N CYS A 25 -55.46 14.67 -26.92
CA CYS A 25 -55.69 13.24 -27.22
C CYS A 25 -55.97 12.82 -28.68
N GLY A 26 -55.93 11.49 -28.92
CA GLY A 26 -56.65 10.78 -30.01
C GLY A 26 -56.80 9.28 -29.72
N VAL A 27 -58.03 8.77 -29.71
CA VAL A 27 -58.49 7.40 -29.39
C VAL A 27 -59.25 6.82 -30.58
N PHE A 28 -59.09 5.53 -30.93
CA PHE A 28 -60.15 4.64 -31.49
C PHE A 28 -59.82 3.15 -31.24
N GLY A 29 -60.85 2.34 -30.94
CA GLY A 29 -60.78 1.00 -30.30
C GLY A 29 -60.80 -0.27 -31.18
N GLY A 30 -60.80 -1.44 -30.50
CA GLY A 30 -60.57 -2.84 -30.95
C GLY A 30 -61.70 -3.55 -31.75
N PRO A 31 -61.91 -4.90 -31.71
CA PRO A 31 -61.42 -5.93 -30.75
C PRO A 31 -60.94 -7.32 -31.31
N ARG A 32 -60.22 -8.05 -30.43
CA ARG A 32 -60.12 -9.52 -30.13
C ARG A 32 -60.42 -10.61 -31.20
N ALA A 33 -59.45 -11.54 -31.37
CA ALA A 33 -59.71 -12.97 -31.63
C ALA A 33 -58.56 -13.86 -31.10
N THR A 34 -58.91 -15.06 -30.65
CA THR A 34 -58.12 -16.08 -29.91
C THR A 34 -57.66 -17.24 -30.80
N SER A 35 -56.56 -17.91 -30.39
CA SER A 35 -56.08 -19.30 -30.66
C SER A 35 -54.62 -19.27 -31.15
N SER A 36 -53.71 -20.23 -30.94
CA SER A 36 -53.65 -21.52 -30.23
C SER A 36 -52.17 -21.92 -30.13
N GLU A 37 -51.88 -22.93 -29.32
CA GLU A 37 -50.59 -23.60 -29.08
C GLU A 37 -49.75 -23.94 -30.32
N GLY A 38 -48.42 -24.02 -30.11
CA GLY A 38 -47.47 -24.60 -31.05
C GLY A 38 -46.05 -24.63 -30.47
N ALA A 39 -45.71 -25.70 -29.77
CA ALA A 39 -44.37 -26.00 -29.28
C ALA A 39 -43.46 -26.58 -30.38
N SER A 40 -42.16 -26.24 -30.37
CA SER A 40 -40.97 -27.04 -30.77
C SER A 40 -39.84 -26.16 -31.36
N PRO A 41 -38.58 -26.65 -31.46
CA PRO A 41 -37.77 -27.36 -30.47
C PRO A 41 -36.34 -26.76 -30.38
N ALA A 42 -35.58 -27.22 -29.38
CA ALA A 42 -34.16 -26.92 -29.23
C ALA A 42 -33.31 -27.45 -30.41
N ARG A 43 -32.25 -26.72 -30.79
CA ARG A 43 -31.18 -27.17 -31.68
C ARG A 43 -29.80 -27.03 -31.01
N PRO A 44 -28.83 -27.88 -31.41
CA PRO A 44 -27.68 -28.29 -30.60
C PRO A 44 -26.46 -27.38 -30.74
N SER A 45 -25.60 -27.42 -29.73
CA SER A 45 -24.25 -26.88 -29.72
C SER A 45 -23.37 -27.49 -30.83
N PRO A 46 -22.57 -26.70 -31.55
CA PRO A 46 -21.44 -27.22 -32.30
C PRO A 46 -20.16 -27.16 -31.45
N SER A 47 -19.58 -28.33 -31.24
CA SER A 47 -18.20 -28.56 -30.85
C SER A 47 -17.24 -27.98 -31.89
N VAL A 48 -16.28 -27.17 -31.46
CA VAL A 48 -15.17 -26.70 -32.30
C VAL A 48 -13.94 -27.54 -31.99
N THR A 49 -13.49 -28.25 -33.02
CA THR A 49 -12.28 -29.05 -33.10
C THR A 49 -11.04 -28.15 -33.07
N SER A 50 -10.05 -28.58 -32.29
CA SER A 50 -8.73 -28.01 -32.18
C SER A 50 -7.92 -28.16 -33.48
N ALA A 51 -7.27 -27.07 -33.90
CA ALA A 51 -6.16 -27.10 -34.84
C ALA A 51 -4.95 -26.43 -34.15
N GLY A 52 -3.85 -27.18 -34.06
CA GLY A 52 -2.70 -26.86 -33.24
C GLY A 52 -2.01 -25.55 -33.60
N THR A 53 -1.75 -24.75 -32.58
CA THR A 53 -0.66 -23.77 -32.57
C THR A 53 0.39 -24.33 -31.62
N THR A 54 1.60 -24.51 -32.13
CA THR A 54 2.80 -24.84 -31.35
C THR A 54 2.89 -23.91 -30.14
N PRO A 55 3.08 -24.42 -28.91
CA PRO A 55 3.14 -23.54 -27.76
C PRO A 55 4.44 -22.74 -27.81
N ALA A 56 4.31 -21.43 -28.06
CA ALA A 56 5.30 -20.48 -27.57
C ALA A 56 5.35 -20.62 -26.04
N GLU A 57 6.55 -20.71 -25.47
CA GLU A 57 6.76 -20.83 -24.03
C GLU A 57 5.90 -19.80 -23.28
N GLU A 58 4.93 -20.28 -22.51
CA GLU A 58 4.12 -19.47 -21.60
C GLU A 58 5.03 -18.97 -20.47
N GLY A 59 5.69 -17.83 -20.69
CA GLY A 59 6.04 -16.95 -19.59
C GLY A 59 4.74 -16.56 -18.90
N THR A 60 4.61 -16.88 -17.61
CA THR A 60 3.43 -16.56 -16.79
C THR A 60 3.10 -15.07 -16.96
N SER A 61 2.00 -14.76 -17.64
CA SER A 61 1.59 -13.37 -17.88
C SER A 61 1.28 -12.71 -16.53
N LEU A 62 1.99 -11.62 -16.18
CA LEU A 62 1.76 -10.82 -14.97
C LEU A 62 0.50 -9.96 -15.12
N ALA A 63 -0.65 -10.63 -15.21
CA ALA A 63 -1.91 -10.05 -15.64
C ALA A 63 -2.99 -10.15 -14.56
N LYS A 64 -3.67 -9.04 -14.27
CA LYS A 64 -4.86 -9.01 -13.41
C LYS A 64 -5.96 -8.16 -14.01
N GLU A 65 -7.19 -8.50 -13.65
CA GLU A 65 -8.39 -7.71 -13.96
C GLU A 65 -8.87 -7.01 -12.71
N GLY A 66 -9.39 -5.80 -12.87
CA GLY A 66 -9.89 -5.04 -11.73
C GLY A 66 -10.40 -3.66 -12.10
N TRP A 67 -10.82 -2.95 -11.06
CA TRP A 67 -11.25 -1.56 -11.14
C TRP A 67 -10.13 -0.66 -10.67
N PHE A 68 -9.79 0.36 -11.47
CA PHE A 68 -8.65 1.23 -11.20
C PHE A 68 -9.06 2.70 -11.09
N GLY A 69 -8.62 3.37 -10.02
CA GLY A 69 -8.79 4.82 -9.80
C GLY A 69 -9.96 5.21 -8.87
N PRO A 70 -10.01 6.49 -8.41
CA PRO A 70 -10.95 6.93 -7.36
C PRO A 70 -12.28 7.49 -7.89
N THR A 71 -12.28 8.53 -8.71
CA THR A 71 -13.52 9.31 -8.93
C THR A 71 -14.40 8.73 -10.04
N ARG A 72 -13.82 7.89 -10.93
CA ARG A 72 -14.47 7.15 -12.03
C ARG A 72 -13.59 5.95 -12.38
N PRO A 73 -13.74 4.83 -11.66
CA PRO A 73 -12.82 3.71 -11.85
C PRO A 73 -12.97 3.13 -13.25
N LEU A 74 -11.86 2.72 -13.85
CA LEU A 74 -11.84 2.00 -15.12
C LEU A 74 -11.85 0.50 -14.83
N HIS A 75 -12.82 -0.24 -15.36
CA HIS A 75 -12.70 -1.70 -15.42
C HIS A 75 -11.73 -2.09 -16.52
N ALA A 76 -10.62 -2.73 -16.16
CA ALA A 76 -9.56 -3.07 -17.10
C ALA A 76 -8.85 -4.36 -16.76
N ARG A 77 -8.19 -4.93 -17.78
CA ARG A 77 -7.12 -5.91 -17.64
C ARG A 77 -5.78 -5.19 -17.73
N VAL A 78 -4.90 -5.41 -16.77
CA VAL A 78 -3.56 -4.84 -16.71
C VAL A 78 -2.53 -5.95 -16.76
N GLU A 79 -1.57 -5.84 -17.67
CA GLU A 79 -0.51 -6.81 -17.89
C GLU A 79 0.84 -6.11 -17.69
N MET A 80 1.50 -6.38 -16.57
CA MET A 80 2.85 -5.91 -16.30
C MET A 80 3.86 -6.70 -17.15
N ARG A 81 4.92 -6.05 -17.63
CA ARG A 81 6.00 -6.75 -18.34
C ARG A 81 7.25 -6.81 -17.47
N GLU A 82 7.95 -5.69 -17.42
CA GLU A 82 9.23 -5.57 -16.72
C GLU A 82 9.53 -4.10 -16.41
N VAL A 83 10.54 -3.91 -15.58
CA VAL A 83 11.17 -2.62 -15.34
C VAL A 83 12.56 -2.63 -15.93
N GLU A 84 12.77 -1.83 -16.98
CA GLU A 84 14.08 -1.66 -17.61
C GLU A 84 14.91 -0.64 -16.82
N ARG A 85 16.16 -1.00 -16.51
CA ARG A 85 17.12 -0.15 -15.82
C ARG A 85 18.02 0.56 -16.82
N PHE A 86 18.13 1.88 -16.69
CA PHE A 86 19.08 2.72 -17.41
C PHE A 86 19.95 3.50 -16.40
N ALA A 87 20.97 4.20 -16.90
CA ALA A 87 21.91 4.92 -16.04
C ALA A 87 21.26 6.07 -15.25
N ASP A 88 20.27 6.75 -15.83
CA ASP A 88 19.64 7.94 -15.29
C ASP A 88 18.19 7.73 -14.84
N ARG A 89 17.58 6.57 -15.17
CA ARG A 89 16.19 6.25 -14.84
C ARG A 89 15.88 4.75 -14.94
N SER A 90 14.71 4.38 -14.48
CA SER A 90 14.08 3.09 -14.76
C SER A 90 12.75 3.28 -15.49
N VAL A 91 12.31 2.28 -16.27
CA VAL A 91 11.11 2.36 -17.11
C VAL A 91 10.24 1.14 -16.87
N LEU A 92 9.06 1.34 -16.26
CA LEU A 92 8.04 0.30 -16.17
C LEU A 92 7.27 0.24 -17.49
N ARG A 93 7.12 -0.97 -18.04
CA ARG A 93 6.26 -1.23 -19.20
C ARG A 93 5.09 -2.13 -18.81
N PHE A 94 3.88 -1.73 -19.22
CA PHE A 94 2.68 -2.52 -19.02
C PHE A 94 1.64 -2.24 -20.09
N THR A 95 0.66 -3.12 -20.21
CA THR A 95 -0.46 -2.99 -21.15
C THR A 95 -1.76 -2.82 -20.38
N VAL A 96 -2.61 -1.89 -20.82
CA VAL A 96 -3.96 -1.69 -20.27
C VAL A 96 -5.00 -1.99 -21.35
N THR A 97 -5.93 -2.88 -21.05
CA THR A 97 -7.08 -3.19 -21.92
C THR A 97 -8.36 -2.85 -21.20
N SER A 98 -9.15 -1.91 -21.72
CA SER A 98 -10.44 -1.58 -21.11
C SER A 98 -11.45 -2.69 -21.35
N LEU A 99 -12.13 -3.08 -20.28
CA LEU A 99 -13.20 -4.09 -20.23
C LEU A 99 -14.59 -3.44 -20.16
N GLU A 100 -14.67 -2.15 -20.48
CA GLU A 100 -15.92 -1.41 -20.55
C GLU A 100 -16.57 -1.62 -21.92
N ASP A 101 -17.88 -1.43 -22.00
CA ASP A 101 -18.63 -1.52 -23.27
C ASP A 101 -18.47 -0.27 -24.14
N GLU A 102 -17.99 0.83 -23.54
CA GLU A 102 -17.87 2.14 -24.18
C GLU A 102 -16.48 2.75 -23.96
N ALA A 103 -16.11 3.67 -24.86
CA ALA A 103 -14.86 4.39 -24.72
C ALA A 103 -14.82 5.20 -23.41
N ARG A 104 -13.72 5.08 -22.66
CA ARG A 104 -13.50 5.80 -21.40
C ARG A 104 -12.26 6.65 -21.45
N HIS A 105 -12.36 7.90 -21.00
CA HIS A 105 -11.19 8.73 -20.80
C HIS A 105 -10.29 8.12 -19.71
N ALA A 106 -8.99 8.02 -19.99
CA ALA A 106 -8.01 7.40 -19.10
C ALA A 106 -7.78 8.14 -17.78
N GLY A 107 -8.15 9.43 -17.74
CA GLY A 107 -8.30 10.25 -16.53
C GLY A 107 -7.35 9.88 -15.37
N ASN A 108 -7.95 9.68 -14.19
CA ASN A 108 -7.26 9.24 -12.99
C ASN A 108 -7.31 7.71 -12.81
N SER A 109 -7.39 6.94 -13.90
CA SER A 109 -7.52 5.48 -13.81
C SER A 109 -6.41 4.85 -12.98
N PHE A 110 -5.20 5.39 -12.97
CA PHE A 110 -4.11 4.87 -12.12
C PHE A 110 -3.50 5.94 -11.21
N GLY A 111 -4.24 7.00 -10.87
CA GLY A 111 -3.80 8.09 -9.98
C GLY A 111 -4.55 8.12 -8.64
N THR A 112 -3.98 8.77 -7.61
CA THR A 112 -4.63 9.02 -6.32
C THR A 112 -5.17 10.47 -6.23
N ALA A 113 -6.16 10.72 -5.38
CA ALA A 113 -6.87 12.00 -5.33
C ALA A 113 -6.08 13.10 -4.61
N ALA A 114 -5.16 13.74 -5.32
CA ALA A 114 -4.66 15.07 -5.01
C ALA A 114 -4.40 15.81 -6.33
N GLY A 115 -5.33 16.72 -6.69
CA GLY A 115 -5.21 17.76 -7.71
C GLY A 115 -4.45 17.38 -8.99
N ASP A 116 -5.18 16.86 -9.98
CA ASP A 116 -4.82 16.40 -11.34
C ASP A 116 -3.43 16.76 -11.95
N LEU A 117 -3.00 15.82 -12.81
CA LEU A 117 -1.91 15.79 -13.80
C LEU A 117 -0.69 14.91 -13.36
N LEU A 118 -0.43 13.66 -13.79
CA LEU A 118 -0.86 12.88 -14.96
C LEU A 118 -0.80 11.36 -14.67
N SER A 119 -1.97 10.73 -14.73
CA SER A 119 -2.32 9.36 -15.14
C SER A 119 -1.76 8.11 -14.48
N TYR A 120 -0.55 8.06 -13.89
CA TYR A 120 -0.04 6.84 -13.25
C TYR A 120 0.78 7.15 -12.00
N ARG A 121 0.21 6.87 -10.83
CA ARG A 121 0.90 6.78 -9.53
C ARG A 121 0.96 5.31 -9.13
N ILE A 122 1.77 4.55 -9.84
CA ILE A 122 2.07 3.15 -9.52
C ILE A 122 3.42 3.16 -8.79
N PRO A 123 3.49 3.16 -7.45
CA PRO A 123 4.77 3.02 -6.78
C PRO A 123 5.35 1.61 -7.04
N LEU A 124 6.67 1.55 -7.18
CA LEU A 124 7.40 0.30 -7.24
C LEU A 124 8.05 0.04 -5.89
N ILE A 125 7.80 -1.12 -5.31
CA ILE A 125 8.33 -1.54 -4.02
C ILE A 125 9.49 -2.50 -4.25
N ASP A 126 10.60 -2.25 -3.59
CA ASP A 126 11.65 -3.23 -3.34
C ASP A 126 11.34 -3.91 -2.00
N PRO A 127 10.72 -5.11 -2.02
CA PRO A 127 10.25 -5.76 -0.81
C PRO A 127 11.40 -6.30 0.06
N VAL A 128 12.63 -6.34 -0.46
CA VAL A 128 13.82 -6.83 0.26
C VAL A 128 14.65 -5.67 0.79
N GLY A 129 14.90 -4.65 -0.02
CA GLY A 129 15.66 -3.45 0.36
C GLY A 129 14.83 -2.42 1.13
N GLY A 130 13.53 -2.62 1.27
CA GLY A 130 12.61 -1.74 1.99
C GLY A 130 12.60 -0.33 1.41
N LYS A 131 12.45 -0.24 0.08
CA LYS A 131 12.39 1.02 -0.67
C LYS A 131 11.10 1.09 -1.45
N VAL A 132 10.62 2.31 -1.64
CA VAL A 132 9.57 2.63 -2.61
C VAL A 132 10.06 3.69 -3.58
N TYR A 133 9.88 3.42 -4.87
CA TYR A 133 10.22 4.30 -5.97
C TYR A 133 8.93 4.88 -6.54
N HIS A 134 8.79 6.21 -6.48
CA HIS A 134 7.67 6.88 -7.10
C HIS A 134 8.00 7.27 -8.54
N PRO A 135 6.99 7.37 -9.42
CA PRO A 135 7.20 7.86 -10.78
C PRO A 135 7.88 9.22 -10.81
N LEU A 136 8.77 9.43 -11.78
CA LEU A 136 9.37 10.72 -12.06
C LEU A 136 8.27 11.70 -12.50
N THR A 137 8.35 12.93 -12.01
CA THR A 137 7.42 14.00 -12.34
C THR A 137 8.18 15.25 -12.80
N ASP A 138 7.48 16.15 -13.46
CA ASP A 138 7.91 17.53 -13.66
C ASP A 138 6.75 18.46 -13.27
N GLN A 139 6.87 19.76 -13.53
CA GLN A 139 5.79 20.74 -13.27
C GLN A 139 4.47 20.48 -14.03
N VAL A 140 4.47 19.56 -15.00
CA VAL A 140 3.30 19.16 -15.79
C VAL A 140 2.70 17.84 -15.29
N GLY A 141 3.48 16.91 -14.73
CA GLY A 141 2.96 15.67 -14.12
C GLY A 141 3.91 14.46 -14.25
N THR A 142 3.39 13.23 -14.16
CA THR A 142 4.20 11.99 -14.27
C THR A 142 4.79 11.79 -15.66
N LEU A 143 6.10 11.59 -15.77
CA LEU A 143 6.79 11.30 -17.02
C LEU A 143 6.49 9.87 -17.51
N GLY A 144 6.21 9.76 -18.81
CA GLY A 144 5.82 8.51 -19.45
C GLY A 144 4.74 8.72 -20.51
N SER A 145 3.97 7.67 -20.77
CA SER A 145 2.83 7.69 -21.68
C SER A 145 1.79 8.73 -21.27
N LYS A 146 1.23 9.43 -22.27
CA LYS A 146 0.12 10.37 -22.13
C LYS A 146 -1.17 9.70 -22.62
N PRO A 147 -1.94 9.07 -21.72
CA PRO A 147 -3.12 8.35 -22.13
C PRO A 147 -4.27 9.31 -22.46
N GLY A 148 -5.08 8.92 -23.44
CA GLY A 148 -6.26 9.63 -23.92
C GLY A 148 -7.53 8.88 -23.57
N TYR A 149 -8.20 8.30 -24.57
CA TYR A 149 -9.37 7.45 -24.37
C TYR A 149 -9.02 5.98 -24.59
N TYR A 150 -9.33 5.15 -23.61
CA TYR A 150 -9.37 3.71 -23.80
C TYR A 150 -10.59 3.35 -24.63
N GLN A 151 -10.35 2.56 -25.67
CA GLN A 151 -11.40 1.92 -26.46
C GLN A 151 -11.61 0.48 -25.95
N PRO A 152 -12.85 -0.01 -25.90
CA PRO A 152 -13.16 -1.37 -25.48
C PRO A 152 -12.30 -2.42 -26.19
N GLY A 153 -11.65 -3.30 -25.42
CA GLY A 153 -10.86 -4.41 -25.94
C GLY A 153 -9.56 -4.04 -26.69
N VAL A 154 -9.21 -2.76 -26.82
CA VAL A 154 -7.92 -2.32 -27.39
C VAL A 154 -6.83 -2.38 -26.32
N ARG A 155 -5.66 -2.88 -26.69
CA ARG A 155 -4.50 -3.08 -25.81
C ARG A 155 -3.58 -1.85 -25.90
N TYR A 156 -3.48 -1.08 -24.82
CA TYR A 156 -2.66 0.13 -24.78
C TYR A 156 -1.34 -0.11 -24.05
N GLU A 157 -0.24 -0.16 -24.79
CA GLU A 157 1.10 -0.17 -24.22
C GLU A 157 1.42 1.19 -23.58
N THR A 158 1.83 1.11 -22.33
CA THR A 158 2.04 2.24 -21.43
C THR A 158 3.42 2.12 -20.82
N VAL A 159 4.13 3.26 -20.77
CA VAL A 159 5.43 3.38 -20.11
C VAL A 159 5.36 4.43 -19.01
N VAL A 160 6.03 4.20 -17.90
CA VAL A 160 6.16 5.15 -16.78
C VAL A 160 7.61 5.18 -16.34
N TYR A 161 8.15 6.38 -16.10
CA TYR A 161 9.55 6.57 -15.73
C TYR A 161 9.73 6.71 -14.23
N TYR A 162 10.82 6.18 -13.71
CA TYR A 162 11.18 6.12 -12.28
C TYR A 162 12.63 6.54 -12.07
N PRO A 163 13.01 6.93 -10.84
CA PRO A 163 14.42 7.01 -10.46
C PRO A 163 15.17 5.69 -10.78
N PRO A 164 16.50 5.73 -10.97
CA PRO A 164 17.30 4.53 -11.19
C PRO A 164 17.11 3.50 -10.08
N ILE A 165 16.68 2.29 -10.44
CA ILE A 165 16.65 1.14 -9.53
C ILE A 165 18.05 0.50 -9.51
N PRO A 166 18.67 0.23 -8.34
CA PRO A 166 20.00 -0.37 -8.26
C PRO A 166 20.10 -1.76 -8.91
N ALA A 167 21.29 -2.13 -9.39
CA ALA A 167 21.58 -3.44 -10.00
C ALA A 167 21.27 -4.63 -9.09
N GLY A 168 21.36 -4.46 -7.77
CA GLY A 168 21.08 -5.50 -6.77
C GLY A 168 19.60 -5.77 -6.51
N VAL A 169 18.68 -5.14 -7.25
CA VAL A 169 17.23 -5.35 -7.13
C VAL A 169 16.75 -6.10 -8.36
N PRO A 170 16.56 -7.44 -8.29
CA PRO A 170 16.18 -8.25 -9.45
C PRO A 170 14.68 -8.25 -9.75
N THR A 171 13.85 -7.96 -8.75
CA THR A 171 12.39 -7.87 -8.88
C THR A 171 11.84 -6.75 -8.01
N VAL A 172 10.68 -6.23 -8.40
CA VAL A 172 9.91 -5.25 -7.63
C VAL A 172 8.44 -5.63 -7.60
N THR A 173 7.70 -5.04 -6.68
CA THR A 173 6.24 -5.14 -6.61
C THR A 173 5.62 -3.82 -7.09
N ALA A 174 4.78 -3.86 -8.13
CA ALA A 174 4.07 -2.69 -8.62
C ALA A 174 2.70 -2.57 -7.96
N ILE A 175 2.41 -1.44 -7.32
CA ILE A 175 1.13 -1.22 -6.62
C ILE A 175 0.19 -0.41 -7.51
N THR A 176 -0.85 -1.03 -8.02
CA THR A 176 -1.90 -0.33 -8.75
C THR A 176 -2.97 0.18 -7.80
N ALA A 177 -3.46 1.41 -8.02
CA ALA A 177 -4.59 1.94 -7.28
C ALA A 177 -5.87 1.25 -7.75
N GLY A 178 -6.41 0.32 -6.98
CA GLY A 178 -7.58 -0.44 -7.40
C GLY A 178 -7.64 -1.87 -6.88
N THR A 179 -8.60 -2.61 -7.43
CA THR A 179 -8.91 -3.98 -6.97
C THR A 179 -7.94 -5.01 -7.53
N ALA A 180 -7.20 -4.71 -8.60
CA ALA A 180 -6.11 -5.59 -9.05
C ALA A 180 -4.91 -5.54 -8.08
N GLY A 181 -4.72 -4.40 -7.41
CA GLY A 181 -3.76 -4.21 -6.33
C GLY A 181 -2.32 -4.41 -6.74
N GLU A 182 -1.63 -5.27 -5.99
CA GLU A 182 -0.21 -5.54 -6.10
C GLU A 182 0.12 -6.56 -7.21
N PHE A 183 1.14 -6.24 -7.99
CA PHE A 183 1.78 -7.13 -8.96
C PHE A 183 3.17 -7.45 -8.43
N THR A 184 3.29 -8.54 -7.69
CA THR A 184 4.54 -9.01 -7.11
C THR A 184 5.45 -9.64 -8.16
N GLY A 185 6.75 -9.63 -7.92
CA GLY A 185 7.72 -10.34 -8.75
C GLY A 185 7.92 -9.76 -10.15
N VAL A 186 7.60 -8.49 -10.39
CA VAL A 186 7.87 -7.82 -11.68
C VAL A 186 9.38 -7.78 -11.88
N PRO A 187 9.92 -8.35 -12.97
CA PRO A 187 11.35 -8.44 -13.19
C PRO A 187 11.97 -7.06 -13.45
N VAL A 188 13.18 -6.84 -12.93
CA VAL A 188 14.00 -5.68 -13.23
C VAL A 188 15.18 -6.13 -14.09
N VAL A 189 15.23 -5.65 -15.33
CA VAL A 189 16.24 -6.03 -16.32
C VAL A 189 17.07 -4.83 -16.73
N ASP A 190 18.29 -5.04 -17.23
CA ASP A 190 19.06 -3.95 -17.81
C ASP A 190 18.49 -3.58 -19.18
N GLY A 191 18.16 -2.31 -19.36
CA GLY A 191 17.57 -1.79 -20.59
C GLY A 191 18.59 -1.73 -21.73
N THR A 192 18.13 -2.05 -22.95
CA THR A 192 18.92 -1.87 -24.18
C THR A 192 18.45 -0.60 -24.91
N GLY A 193 19.36 0.27 -25.34
CA GLY A 193 19.03 1.52 -26.04
C GLY A 193 18.72 2.72 -25.13
N SER A 194 18.07 3.76 -25.66
CA SER A 194 17.87 5.06 -24.97
C SER A 194 16.69 5.10 -24.00
N GLY A 195 15.99 3.99 -23.72
CA GLY A 195 14.88 3.92 -22.75
C GLY A 195 13.68 4.83 -23.05
N GLY A 196 13.62 5.39 -24.26
CA GLY A 196 12.60 6.33 -24.72
C GLY A 196 12.46 6.22 -26.23
N ALA A 197 11.21 6.16 -26.68
CA ALA A 197 10.76 5.88 -28.05
C ALA A 197 10.92 4.43 -28.52
N VAL A 198 9.83 3.65 -28.40
CA VAL A 198 9.53 2.70 -29.47
C VAL A 198 9.35 3.55 -30.72
N SER A 199 10.35 3.59 -31.60
CA SER A 199 10.23 4.30 -32.88
C SER A 199 9.12 3.62 -33.70
N PRO A 200 8.10 4.35 -34.20
CA PRO A 200 7.08 3.78 -35.06
C PRO A 200 7.67 3.72 -36.47
N THR A 201 8.58 2.78 -36.74
CA THR A 201 8.94 2.42 -38.11
C THR A 201 8.46 1.01 -38.37
N ALA A 202 7.37 0.96 -39.12
CA ALA A 202 6.60 -0.18 -39.58
C ALA A 202 7.43 -1.46 -39.85
N ALA A 203 7.16 -2.48 -39.06
CA ALA A 203 7.06 -3.86 -39.54
C ALA A 203 5.56 -4.21 -39.65
N PRO A 204 5.12 -5.08 -40.57
CA PRO A 204 3.73 -5.50 -40.67
C PRO A 204 3.37 -6.35 -39.43
N GLY A 205 2.97 -5.69 -38.34
CA GLY A 205 2.65 -6.32 -37.05
C GLY A 205 3.03 -5.53 -35.79
N GLY A 206 3.72 -4.38 -35.90
CA GLY A 206 4.09 -3.56 -34.73
C GLY A 206 2.94 -2.73 -34.15
N PRO A 207 3.02 -2.29 -32.87
CA PRO A 207 1.97 -1.50 -32.23
C PRO A 207 1.80 -0.14 -32.91
N LEU A 208 0.55 0.28 -33.11
CA LEU A 208 0.22 1.56 -33.75
C LEU A 208 0.23 2.69 -32.71
N SER A 209 0.61 3.91 -33.08
CA SER A 209 0.33 5.05 -32.20
C SER A 209 -1.15 5.45 -32.32
N PRO A 210 -1.86 5.80 -31.24
CA PRO A 210 -3.24 6.30 -31.32
C PRO A 210 -3.35 7.64 -32.07
N ALA A 211 -2.21 8.24 -32.45
CA ALA A 211 -2.14 9.38 -33.37
C ALA A 211 -2.35 8.99 -34.86
N ALA A 212 -2.62 7.73 -35.19
CA ALA A 212 -2.93 7.30 -36.56
C ALA A 212 -4.30 7.86 -37.01
N ALA A 213 -4.26 8.76 -38.01
CA ALA A 213 -5.35 9.44 -38.74
C ALA A 213 -6.55 9.98 -37.91
N PRO A 214 -6.91 11.28 -38.03
CA PRO A 214 -8.10 11.80 -37.37
C PRO A 214 -9.36 11.03 -37.80
N GLY A 215 -10.00 10.35 -36.85
CA GLY A 215 -11.25 9.62 -37.05
C GLY A 215 -11.15 8.09 -37.12
N SER A 216 -9.96 7.48 -37.09
CA SER A 216 -9.85 6.01 -36.97
C SER A 216 -9.78 5.57 -35.51
N THR A 217 -10.86 4.96 -35.02
CA THR A 217 -10.87 4.27 -33.73
C THR A 217 -10.19 2.90 -33.89
N PRO A 218 -9.16 2.57 -33.09
CA PRO A 218 -8.54 1.25 -33.14
C PRO A 218 -9.57 0.16 -32.83
N ALA A 219 -9.55 -0.94 -33.59
CA ALA A 219 -10.48 -2.05 -33.40
C ALA A 219 -10.10 -2.89 -32.16
N PRO A 220 -11.05 -3.52 -31.45
CA PRO A 220 -10.76 -4.43 -30.36
C PRO A 220 -9.73 -5.50 -30.75
N GLY A 221 -8.82 -5.84 -29.84
CA GLY A 221 -7.70 -6.76 -30.08
C GLY A 221 -6.46 -6.10 -30.71
N THR A 222 -6.56 -4.86 -31.20
CA THR A 222 -5.38 -4.12 -31.67
C THR A 222 -4.50 -3.69 -30.50
N THR A 223 -3.19 -3.70 -30.73
CA THR A 223 -2.21 -3.15 -29.78
C THR A 223 -1.75 -1.79 -30.26
N VAL A 224 -1.83 -0.80 -29.38
CA VAL A 224 -1.43 0.58 -29.65
C VAL A 224 -0.54 1.10 -28.53
N SER A 225 0.41 1.99 -28.84
CA SER A 225 1.31 2.58 -27.84
C SER A 225 0.97 4.05 -27.63
N TRP A 226 0.72 4.45 -26.39
CA TRP A 226 0.49 5.86 -26.07
C TRP A 226 1.69 6.72 -26.48
N PRO A 227 1.47 7.98 -26.94
CA PRO A 227 2.56 8.91 -27.12
C PRO A 227 3.23 9.14 -25.76
N VAL A 228 4.56 9.18 -25.76
CA VAL A 228 5.36 9.44 -24.57
C VAL A 228 5.58 10.94 -24.43
N ARG A 229 5.45 11.45 -23.20
CA ARG A 229 5.72 12.86 -22.90
C ARG A 229 7.21 13.06 -22.64
N GLU A 230 7.79 14.02 -23.35
CA GLU A 230 9.12 14.54 -23.03
C GLU A 230 9.10 15.45 -21.78
N PRO A 231 10.18 15.48 -20.98
CA PRO A 231 10.27 16.37 -19.82
C PRO A 231 10.14 17.85 -20.19
N ALA A 232 9.26 18.59 -19.50
CA ALA A 232 9.00 20.00 -19.76
C ALA A 232 9.64 20.94 -18.74
N GLY A 233 10.80 20.57 -18.16
CA GLY A 233 11.48 21.37 -17.14
C GLY A 233 12.27 20.51 -16.16
N ARG A 234 12.29 20.90 -14.88
CA ARG A 234 13.01 20.12 -13.85
C ARG A 234 12.27 18.82 -13.57
N VAL A 235 12.98 17.72 -13.74
CA VAL A 235 12.52 16.39 -13.35
C VAL A 235 12.77 16.18 -11.86
N THR A 236 11.75 15.70 -11.15
CA THR A 236 11.80 15.31 -9.75
C THR A 236 11.45 13.84 -9.62
N GLY A 237 12.16 13.14 -8.74
CA GLY A 237 11.86 11.76 -8.37
C GLY A 237 12.05 11.57 -6.88
N SER A 238 11.22 10.74 -6.27
CA SER A 238 11.38 10.35 -4.86
C SER A 238 11.61 8.85 -4.75
N VAL A 239 12.67 8.52 -4.02
CA VAL A 239 12.87 7.18 -3.45
C VAL A 239 12.74 7.34 -1.95
N GLN A 240 11.85 6.57 -1.36
CA GLN A 240 11.59 6.63 0.07
C GLN A 240 11.85 5.28 0.72
N ASP A 241 12.07 5.32 2.03
CA ASP A 241 12.21 4.14 2.85
C ASP A 241 10.84 3.63 3.29
N LEU A 242 10.74 2.30 3.39
CA LEU A 242 9.59 1.63 3.99
C LEU A 242 9.87 1.36 5.46
N TYR A 243 8.90 1.69 6.31
CA TYR A 243 9.00 1.50 7.76
C TYR A 243 7.97 0.50 8.25
N GLY A 244 8.46 -0.53 8.94
CA GLY A 244 7.67 -1.52 9.65
C GLY A 244 7.50 -1.15 11.11
N ILE A 245 6.32 -1.44 11.69
CA ILE A 245 6.03 -1.22 13.10
C ILE A 245 5.54 -2.53 13.72
N THR A 246 6.18 -2.94 14.81
CA THR A 246 5.76 -4.10 15.62
C THR A 246 5.62 -3.72 17.09
N GLU A 247 4.54 -4.14 17.73
CA GLU A 247 4.23 -3.84 19.13
C GLU A 247 4.15 -5.15 19.93
N GLY A 248 4.96 -5.25 20.97
CA GLY A 248 4.85 -6.27 22.01
C GLY A 248 4.35 -5.66 23.32
N ALA A 249 4.21 -6.49 24.34
CA ALA A 249 3.77 -6.04 25.66
C ALA A 249 4.71 -5.00 26.30
N GLU A 250 6.00 -5.06 25.97
CA GLU A 250 7.06 -4.30 26.66
C GLU A 250 7.84 -3.35 25.76
N LYS A 251 7.83 -3.61 24.45
CA LYS A 251 8.57 -2.84 23.46
C LYS A 251 7.75 -2.62 22.20
N THR A 252 7.95 -1.47 21.59
CA THR A 252 7.56 -1.17 20.21
C THR A 252 8.83 -1.06 19.38
N THR A 253 8.86 -1.65 18.20
CA THR A 253 9.98 -1.54 17.26
C THR A 253 9.50 -0.89 15.98
N ILE A 254 10.22 0.14 15.54
CA ILE A 254 10.06 0.77 14.24
C ILE A 254 11.35 0.54 13.46
N ALA A 255 11.26 -0.10 12.30
CA ALA A 255 12.43 -0.46 11.51
C ALA A 255 12.24 -0.08 10.03
N GLY A 256 13.22 0.60 9.45
CA GLY A 256 13.18 1.07 8.06
C GLY A 256 14.34 1.99 7.74
N GLY A 257 14.65 2.20 6.46
CA GLY A 257 15.74 3.10 6.04
C GLY A 257 17.15 2.76 6.51
N GLY A 258 17.34 1.55 7.06
CA GLY A 258 18.58 1.12 7.71
C GLY A 258 18.71 1.63 9.14
N ASP A 259 17.65 2.17 9.73
CA ASP A 259 17.50 2.47 11.15
C ASP A 259 16.57 1.44 11.81
N GLU A 260 16.79 1.22 13.10
CA GLU A 260 15.82 0.60 13.99
C GLU A 260 15.69 1.46 15.24
N THR A 261 14.46 1.72 15.67
CA THR A 261 14.11 2.40 16.91
C THR A 261 13.28 1.46 17.77
N VAL A 262 13.77 1.18 18.99
CA VAL A 262 13.07 0.39 20.00
C VAL A 262 12.55 1.32 21.09
N GLY A 263 11.24 1.49 21.15
CA GLY A 263 10.54 2.21 22.22
C GLY A 263 10.20 1.28 23.37
N LEU A 264 10.70 1.58 24.57
CA LEU A 264 10.40 0.85 25.81
C LEU A 264 9.52 1.68 26.72
N ARG A 265 8.47 1.09 27.28
CA ARG A 265 7.57 1.82 28.19
C ARG A 265 8.26 2.11 29.52
N THR A 266 8.03 3.30 30.06
CA THR A 266 8.71 3.76 31.30
C THR A 266 8.28 2.97 32.52
N ASP A 267 7.02 2.52 32.59
CA ASP A 267 6.49 1.69 33.68
C ASP A 267 7.11 0.28 33.72
N VAL A 268 7.58 -0.22 32.58
CA VAL A 268 8.39 -1.44 32.49
C VAL A 268 9.81 -1.18 33.00
N LEU A 269 10.38 -0.03 32.65
CA LEU A 269 11.77 0.31 32.94
C LEU A 269 12.00 0.78 34.39
N PHE A 270 11.14 1.64 34.91
CA PHE A 270 11.39 2.41 36.13
C PHE A 270 10.26 2.30 37.14
N ALA A 271 10.60 2.46 38.43
CA ALA A 271 9.57 2.71 39.44
C ALA A 271 8.86 4.06 39.21
N PHE A 272 7.65 4.21 39.74
CA PHE A 272 6.86 5.44 39.63
C PHE A 272 7.69 6.67 40.05
N ASP A 273 7.71 7.68 39.19
CA ASP A 273 8.47 8.93 39.35
C ASP A 273 9.97 8.76 39.69
N SER A 274 10.56 7.64 39.24
CA SER A 274 11.98 7.31 39.48
C SER A 274 12.76 7.15 38.18
N ASP A 275 14.09 7.23 38.29
CA ASP A 275 15.11 6.83 37.33
C ASP A 275 15.80 5.52 37.74
N ARG A 276 15.36 4.87 38.83
CA ARG A 276 15.86 3.56 39.25
C ARG A 276 15.20 2.44 38.45
N LEU A 277 16.03 1.67 37.76
CA LEU A 277 15.59 0.55 36.95
C LEU A 277 15.04 -0.61 37.80
N THR A 278 13.97 -1.23 37.32
CA THR A 278 13.37 -2.40 37.96
C THR A 278 14.15 -3.68 37.63
N ALA A 279 13.89 -4.77 38.37
CA ALA A 279 14.44 -6.08 38.01
C ALA A 279 13.94 -6.55 36.63
N ARG A 280 12.68 -6.21 36.29
CA ARG A 280 12.11 -6.52 34.97
C ARG A 280 12.84 -5.76 33.86
N ALA A 281 13.15 -4.49 34.09
CA ALA A 281 13.89 -3.65 33.15
C ALA A 281 15.24 -4.27 32.74
N ARG A 282 15.96 -4.90 33.67
CA ARG A 282 17.24 -5.56 33.37
C ARG A 282 17.07 -6.68 32.34
N SER A 283 16.06 -7.53 32.49
CA SER A 283 15.76 -8.59 31.53
C SER A 283 15.39 -8.03 30.15
N VAL A 284 14.59 -6.96 30.10
CA VAL A 284 14.21 -6.31 28.83
C VAL A 284 15.45 -5.70 28.16
N LEU A 285 16.33 -5.05 28.93
CA LEU A 285 17.57 -4.48 28.41
C LEU A 285 18.59 -5.54 27.99
N ASP A 286 18.56 -6.75 28.58
CA ASP A 286 19.37 -7.88 28.11
C ASP A 286 18.93 -8.32 26.70
N ASP A 287 17.62 -8.40 26.46
CA ASP A 287 17.05 -8.73 25.15
C ASP A 287 17.34 -7.64 24.12
N VAL A 288 17.18 -6.36 24.48
CA VAL A 288 17.52 -5.24 23.60
C VAL A 288 19.01 -5.20 23.28
N ALA A 289 19.89 -5.46 24.26
CA ALA A 289 21.33 -5.53 24.02
C ALA A 289 21.70 -6.72 23.13
N LYS A 290 21.02 -7.86 23.24
CA LYS A 290 21.20 -8.99 22.33
C LYS A 290 20.83 -8.63 20.90
N GLU A 291 19.64 -8.06 20.71
CA GLU A 291 19.14 -7.62 19.40
C GLU A 291 20.05 -6.56 18.78
N THR A 292 20.48 -5.57 19.58
CA THR A 292 21.43 -4.53 19.15
C THR A 292 22.77 -5.14 18.72
N ARG A 293 23.29 -6.14 19.44
CA ARG A 293 24.55 -6.82 19.06
C ARG A 293 24.44 -7.53 17.71
N GLU A 294 23.29 -8.15 17.46
CA GLU A 294 23.01 -8.87 16.21
C GLU A 294 22.90 -7.89 15.05
N LYS A 295 22.13 -6.81 15.22
CA LYS A 295 21.69 -5.93 14.13
C LYS A 295 22.50 -4.64 13.97
N ALA A 296 22.95 -4.00 15.04
CA ALA A 296 23.53 -2.65 14.98
C ALA A 296 24.95 -2.64 14.42
N ASP A 297 25.24 -1.70 13.52
CA ASP A 297 26.58 -1.52 12.96
C ASP A 297 27.46 -0.68 13.91
N PRO A 298 28.51 -1.27 14.52
CA PRO A 298 29.38 -0.55 15.46
C PRO A 298 30.17 0.60 14.81
N GLY A 299 30.33 0.61 13.49
CA GLY A 299 31.02 1.67 12.74
C GLY A 299 30.17 2.91 12.46
N LYS A 300 28.87 2.88 12.77
CA LYS A 300 27.90 3.94 12.44
C LYS A 300 27.75 4.98 13.57
N PRO A 301 26.90 6.01 13.42
CA PRO A 301 26.62 6.98 14.49
C PRO A 301 26.28 6.30 15.82
N PRO A 302 26.45 7.00 16.96
CA PRO A 302 26.17 6.42 18.27
C PRO A 302 24.74 5.88 18.35
N ILE A 303 24.57 4.81 19.14
CA ILE A 303 23.25 4.40 19.63
C ILE A 303 22.67 5.59 20.38
N LEU A 304 21.50 6.06 19.94
CA LEU A 304 20.79 7.17 20.55
C LEU A 304 19.79 6.62 21.56
N ILE A 305 19.73 7.23 22.74
CA ILE A 305 18.81 6.88 23.82
C ILE A 305 18.06 8.14 24.21
N GLU A 306 16.78 8.21 23.84
CA GLU A 306 15.96 9.40 24.04
C GLU A 306 14.88 9.13 25.08
N GLY A 307 14.87 9.90 26.17
CA GLY A 307 13.80 9.82 27.17
C GLY A 307 12.64 10.75 26.82
N HIS A 308 11.41 10.31 27.08
CA HIS A 308 10.19 11.09 26.90
C HIS A 308 9.29 11.01 28.15
N THR A 309 8.46 12.04 28.34
CA THR A 309 7.44 12.11 29.40
C THR A 309 6.06 12.32 28.79
N ASP A 310 5.02 12.23 29.63
CA ASP A 310 3.69 12.73 29.28
C ASP A 310 3.62 14.26 29.47
N GLY A 311 2.47 14.85 29.10
CA GLY A 311 2.22 16.29 29.24
C GLY A 311 2.05 16.79 30.69
N LYS A 312 2.18 15.93 31.72
CA LYS A 312 2.04 16.37 33.12
C LYS A 312 3.36 16.92 33.66
N GLY A 313 3.26 17.97 34.47
CA GLY A 313 4.42 18.62 35.07
C GLY A 313 4.87 19.87 34.31
N THR A 314 6.02 20.42 34.71
CA THR A 314 6.60 21.58 34.01
C THR A 314 7.58 21.10 32.95
N HIS A 315 7.71 21.83 31.85
CA HIS A 315 8.67 21.54 30.79
C HIS A 315 10.08 21.29 31.34
N ALA A 316 10.58 22.16 32.22
CA ALA A 316 11.92 22.01 32.82
C ALA A 316 12.06 20.73 33.64
N TYR A 317 11.02 20.35 34.39
CA TYR A 317 10.99 19.09 35.14
C TYR A 317 11.04 17.88 34.20
N ASN A 318 10.20 17.89 33.16
CA ASN A 318 10.09 16.81 32.19
C ASN A 318 11.37 16.61 31.38
N MET A 319 12.01 17.70 30.95
CA MET A 319 13.31 17.66 30.28
C MET A 319 14.39 17.05 31.17
N ALA A 320 14.45 17.43 32.45
CA ALA A 320 15.43 16.89 33.38
C ALA A 320 15.16 15.41 33.71
N LEU A 321 13.90 15.03 33.92
CA LEU A 321 13.51 13.64 34.24
C LEU A 321 13.77 12.70 33.06
N SER A 322 13.37 13.11 31.85
CA SER A 322 13.61 12.33 30.64
C SER A 322 15.10 12.12 30.37
N LEU A 323 15.94 13.15 30.54
CA LEU A 323 17.39 13.03 30.39
C LEU A 323 17.99 12.01 31.38
N ARG A 324 17.64 12.09 32.67
CA ARG A 324 18.14 11.13 33.68
C ARG A 324 17.75 9.68 33.35
N ARG A 325 16.53 9.46 32.89
CA ARG A 325 16.06 8.13 32.45
C ARG A 325 16.84 7.63 31.23
N GLY A 326 17.07 8.51 30.25
CA GLY A 326 17.90 8.19 29.08
C GLY A 326 19.34 7.83 29.48
N GLU A 327 19.93 8.57 30.42
CA GLU A 327 21.28 8.30 30.94
C GLU A 327 21.37 6.95 31.67
N ALA A 328 20.38 6.62 32.50
CA ALA A 328 20.31 5.33 33.18
C ALA A 328 20.28 4.14 32.19
N VAL A 329 19.45 4.24 31.14
CA VAL A 329 19.38 3.21 30.08
C VAL A 329 20.69 3.14 29.29
N ARG A 330 21.29 4.30 28.95
CA ARG A 330 22.58 4.38 28.26
C ARG A 330 23.68 3.64 29.04
N GLU A 331 23.76 3.81 30.34
CA GLU A 331 24.75 3.15 31.20
C GLU A 331 24.61 1.64 31.19
N GLU A 332 23.37 1.15 31.33
CA GLU A 332 23.09 -0.29 31.29
C GLU A 332 23.38 -0.91 29.92
N LEU A 333 23.06 -0.21 28.82
CA LEU A 333 23.39 -0.67 27.47
C LEU A 333 24.91 -0.68 27.26
N GLN A 334 25.62 0.36 27.68
CA GLN A 334 27.08 0.43 27.59
C GLN A 334 27.75 -0.71 28.37
N ALA A 335 27.24 -1.06 29.55
CA ALA A 335 27.73 -2.18 30.34
C ALA A 335 27.55 -3.54 29.62
N ARG A 336 26.46 -3.70 28.85
CA ARG A 336 26.12 -4.94 28.12
C ARG A 336 26.76 -5.09 26.74
N LEU A 337 26.95 -3.97 26.06
CA LEU A 337 27.41 -3.91 24.66
C LEU A 337 28.90 -3.55 24.56
N GLY A 338 29.47 -2.96 25.62
CA GLY A 338 30.89 -2.63 25.72
C GLY A 338 31.32 -1.44 24.85
N GLY A 339 32.62 -1.29 24.66
CA GLY A 339 33.22 -0.16 23.94
C GLY A 339 33.16 -0.24 22.41
N ALA A 340 32.60 -1.31 21.85
CA ALA A 340 32.47 -1.48 20.40
C ALA A 340 31.49 -0.46 19.78
N TYR A 341 30.54 0.04 20.58
CA TYR A 341 29.56 1.03 20.16
C TYR A 341 29.82 2.36 20.86
N ARG A 342 29.35 3.44 20.24
CA ARG A 342 29.22 4.74 20.89
C ARG A 342 27.77 4.93 21.34
N TYR A 343 27.57 5.72 22.38
CA TYR A 343 26.25 5.94 22.99
C TYR A 343 26.03 7.44 23.21
N ARG A 344 24.78 7.88 23.07
CA ARG A 344 24.37 9.24 23.39
C ARG A 344 22.97 9.23 24.00
N ALA A 345 22.81 9.87 25.15
CA ALA A 345 21.51 10.07 25.77
C ALA A 345 21.03 11.51 25.56
N THR A 346 19.73 11.69 25.36
CA THR A 346 19.03 12.98 25.24
C THR A 346 17.70 12.91 25.99
N GLY A 347 17.29 14.03 26.58
CA GLY A 347 15.93 14.19 27.13
C GLY A 347 15.07 14.98 26.16
N LYS A 348 13.85 14.54 25.91
CA LYS A 348 12.87 15.20 25.04
C LYS A 348 11.66 15.75 25.81
N GLY A 349 11.55 15.44 27.10
CA GLY A 349 10.38 15.80 27.89
C GLY A 349 9.08 15.40 27.19
N GLU A 350 8.11 16.32 27.18
CA GLU A 350 6.79 16.14 26.56
C GLU A 350 6.71 16.60 25.09
N THR A 351 7.82 17.04 24.47
CA THR A 351 7.76 17.78 23.20
C THR A 351 7.51 16.93 21.97
N GLU A 352 7.66 15.61 22.08
CA GLU A 352 7.48 14.63 21.00
C GLU A 352 6.51 13.52 21.45
N PRO A 353 5.22 13.86 21.66
CA PRO A 353 4.19 12.89 22.07
C PRO A 353 3.84 11.96 20.91
N VAL A 354 3.49 10.73 21.25
CA VAL A 354 3.18 9.64 20.30
C VAL A 354 1.71 9.29 20.29
N ALA A 355 1.03 9.60 21.40
CA ALA A 355 -0.40 9.53 21.54
C ALA A 355 -0.92 10.93 21.93
N ARG A 356 -2.02 11.33 21.29
CA ARG A 356 -2.67 12.61 21.57
C ARG A 356 -3.33 12.56 22.94
N GLU A 357 -2.97 13.51 23.80
CA GLU A 357 -3.63 13.75 25.08
C GLU A 357 -4.82 14.72 24.86
N GLY A 358 -5.97 14.47 25.48
CA GLY A 358 -7.22 15.22 25.26
C GLY A 358 -8.03 15.55 26.52
N GLY A 359 -7.79 14.90 27.66
CA GLY A 359 -8.53 15.09 28.92
C GLY A 359 -7.83 14.56 30.18
N ALA A 360 -8.45 14.79 31.34
CA ALA A 360 -7.89 14.40 32.65
C ALA A 360 -7.73 12.88 32.84
N ASP A 361 -8.51 12.08 32.10
CA ASP A 361 -8.61 10.63 32.24
C ASP A 361 -7.87 9.84 31.14
N ASP A 362 -7.04 10.49 30.30
CA ASP A 362 -6.34 9.83 29.19
C ASP A 362 -5.04 9.14 29.64
N GLU A 363 -5.14 8.24 30.61
CA GLU A 363 -3.97 7.53 31.16
C GLU A 363 -3.29 6.63 30.11
N GLU A 364 -4.04 6.06 29.19
CA GLU A 364 -3.52 5.20 28.12
C GLU A 364 -2.58 5.96 27.19
N ALA A 365 -3.03 7.10 26.64
CA ALA A 365 -2.19 7.97 25.81
C ALA A 365 -0.95 8.47 26.56
N ARG A 366 -1.12 8.84 27.85
CA ARG A 366 0.00 9.28 28.69
C ARG A 366 1.00 8.15 28.95
N ALA A 367 0.54 6.91 29.13
CA ALA A 367 1.40 5.76 29.28
C ALA A 367 2.25 5.48 28.02
N GLU A 368 1.69 5.67 26.83
CA GLU A 368 2.44 5.55 25.58
C GLU A 368 3.48 6.66 25.42
N ASN A 369 3.16 7.90 25.82
CA ASN A 369 4.09 9.02 25.76
C ASN A 369 5.29 8.84 26.70
N ARG A 370 5.09 8.24 27.88
CA ARG A 370 6.16 7.92 28.84
C ARG A 370 6.99 6.72 28.38
N ARG A 371 8.06 6.99 27.63
CA ARG A 371 8.92 5.95 27.04
C ARG A 371 10.38 6.35 26.97
N VAL A 372 11.23 5.37 26.71
CA VAL A 372 12.62 5.57 26.27
C VAL A 372 12.77 4.94 24.89
N GLU A 373 13.23 5.71 23.91
CA GLU A 373 13.53 5.23 22.56
C GLU A 373 15.03 4.93 22.42
N ILE A 374 15.36 3.80 21.82
CA ILE A 374 16.74 3.35 21.56
C ILE A 374 16.89 3.18 20.05
N SER A 375 17.67 4.04 19.42
CA SER A 375 17.77 4.10 17.96
C SER A 375 19.19 3.81 17.48
N TYR A 376 19.33 2.98 16.44
CA TYR A 376 20.63 2.59 15.90
C TYR A 376 20.57 2.25 14.41
N ARG A 377 21.73 2.37 13.73
CA ARG A 377 21.87 1.93 12.33
C ARG A 377 22.07 0.42 12.25
N ILE A 378 21.28 -0.22 11.41
CA ILE A 378 21.37 -1.64 11.12
C ILE A 378 22.57 -1.91 10.20
N LYS A 379 23.28 -3.01 10.43
CA LYS A 379 24.26 -3.58 9.49
C LYS A 379 23.54 -3.88 8.19
N ARG A 380 23.91 -3.21 7.10
CA ARG A 380 23.49 -3.69 5.77
C ARG A 380 24.25 -4.99 5.49
N PRO A 381 23.60 -6.04 4.99
CA PRO A 381 24.32 -7.12 4.35
C PRO A 381 25.18 -6.48 3.25
N THR A 382 26.50 -6.66 3.32
CA THR A 382 27.37 -6.33 2.19
C THR A 382 27.01 -7.27 1.05
N GLY A 383 26.07 -6.83 0.21
CA GLY A 383 25.82 -7.42 -1.10
C GLY A 383 27.06 -7.24 -1.95
N GLY A 384 27.95 -8.24 -1.89
CA GLY A 384 29.16 -8.31 -2.69
C GLY A 384 28.79 -8.42 -4.16
N SER A 385 29.14 -7.37 -4.91
CA SER A 385 29.38 -7.44 -6.34
C SER A 385 30.45 -8.49 -6.64
N THR A 386 30.06 -9.69 -7.06
CA THR A 386 30.82 -10.51 -8.00
C THR A 386 29.84 -11.33 -8.82
N ALA A 387 29.69 -10.97 -10.09
CA ALA A 387 29.20 -11.87 -11.11
C ALA A 387 30.18 -13.05 -11.23
N SER A 388 29.67 -14.28 -11.11
CA SER A 388 30.25 -15.47 -11.76
C SER A 388 29.21 -16.59 -11.75
N GLU A 389 28.96 -17.14 -12.94
CA GLU A 389 28.17 -18.35 -13.19
C GLU A 389 28.55 -19.51 -12.26
N ALA A 390 27.54 -20.20 -11.74
CA ALA A 390 27.41 -21.65 -11.83
C ALA A 390 26.03 -22.09 -11.32
N ALA A 391 25.29 -22.82 -12.15
CA ALA A 391 24.13 -23.59 -11.73
C ALA A 391 24.53 -24.61 -10.65
N GLY A 392 23.84 -24.60 -9.52
CA GLY A 392 24.05 -25.54 -8.43
C GLY A 392 22.95 -25.40 -7.38
N THR A 393 22.08 -26.40 -7.32
CA THR A 393 21.10 -26.63 -6.26
C THR A 393 21.80 -26.75 -4.90
N HIS A 394 21.63 -25.76 -4.01
CA HIS A 394 21.58 -25.94 -2.55
C HIS A 394 20.99 -24.68 -1.89
N ALA A 395 20.22 -24.91 -0.83
CA ALA A 395 19.57 -23.89 -0.02
C ALA A 395 20.58 -22.97 0.67
N ASP A 396 20.31 -21.67 0.66
CA ASP A 396 20.87 -20.72 1.62
C ASP A 396 19.76 -19.76 2.07
N GLU A 397 19.50 -19.77 3.37
CA GLU A 397 18.48 -19.00 4.07
C GLU A 397 19.07 -17.63 4.43
N PRO A 398 18.45 -16.49 4.05
CA PRO A 398 19.01 -15.18 4.39
C PRO A 398 18.84 -14.91 5.89
N ALA A 399 19.94 -14.56 6.55
CA ALA A 399 19.92 -14.06 7.92
C ALA A 399 19.33 -12.64 7.99
N ALA A 400 18.47 -12.44 9.00
CA ALA A 400 17.85 -11.19 9.44
C ALA A 400 16.81 -10.56 8.49
N GLY A 401 15.62 -11.15 8.45
CA GLY A 401 14.36 -10.40 8.24
C GLY A 401 13.82 -10.25 6.81
N GLY A 402 14.62 -10.49 5.77
CA GLY A 402 14.15 -10.42 4.38
C GLY A 402 13.87 -11.82 3.82
N GLY A 403 12.61 -12.21 3.70
CA GLY A 403 12.23 -13.36 2.86
C GLY A 403 12.59 -13.11 1.39
N ARG A 404 12.42 -14.12 0.54
CA ARG A 404 12.47 -13.92 -0.92
C ARG A 404 11.29 -13.04 -1.36
N PRO A 405 11.44 -12.23 -2.42
CA PRO A 405 10.28 -11.60 -3.07
C PRO A 405 9.23 -12.64 -3.44
N ALA A 406 7.95 -12.28 -3.32
CA ALA A 406 6.86 -13.13 -3.73
C ALA A 406 6.89 -13.33 -5.25
N PRO A 407 6.61 -14.55 -5.76
CA PRO A 407 6.24 -14.69 -7.17
C PRO A 407 4.92 -13.95 -7.42
N PHE A 408 4.60 -13.76 -8.70
CA PHE A 408 3.30 -13.22 -9.06
C PHE A 408 2.17 -14.21 -8.77
N HIS A 409 1.07 -13.70 -8.23
CA HIS A 409 -0.16 -14.44 -7.98
C HIS A 409 -1.30 -13.78 -8.75
N ALA A 410 -1.89 -14.49 -9.71
CA ALA A 410 -3.07 -14.02 -10.43
C ALA A 410 -4.33 -14.03 -9.52
N ASP A 411 -4.41 -15.02 -8.63
CA ASP A 411 -5.52 -15.23 -7.71
C ASP A 411 -5.03 -15.29 -6.26
N ASP A 412 -5.86 -14.86 -5.31
CA ASP A 412 -5.50 -14.84 -3.87
C ASP A 412 -5.77 -16.17 -3.16
N GLY A 413 -6.32 -17.15 -3.88
CA GLY A 413 -6.82 -18.41 -3.31
C GLY A 413 -8.22 -18.31 -2.70
N GLU A 414 -8.66 -19.41 -2.09
CA GLU A 414 -9.99 -19.53 -1.51
C GLU A 414 -10.14 -18.73 -0.22
N THR A 415 -11.35 -18.25 0.05
CA THR A 415 -11.68 -17.59 1.31
C THR A 415 -11.51 -18.54 2.49
N VAL A 416 -10.63 -18.19 3.42
CA VAL A 416 -10.33 -19.00 4.62
C VAL A 416 -11.23 -18.67 5.80
N ALA A 417 -11.78 -17.46 5.84
CA ALA A 417 -12.68 -17.03 6.89
C ALA A 417 -13.55 -15.86 6.43
N SER A 418 -14.78 -15.79 6.95
CA SER A 418 -15.66 -14.65 6.76
C SER A 418 -16.14 -14.09 8.10
N ARG A 419 -16.24 -12.76 8.17
CA ARG A 419 -16.85 -12.04 9.30
C ARG A 419 -17.74 -10.94 8.79
N THR A 420 -18.82 -10.67 9.52
CA THR A 420 -19.73 -9.58 9.20
C THR A 420 -19.58 -8.49 10.24
N SER A 421 -19.49 -7.24 9.80
CA SER A 421 -19.45 -6.09 10.70
C SER A 421 -20.71 -6.03 11.57
N GLY A 422 -20.59 -5.38 12.72
CA GLY A 422 -21.77 -4.94 13.46
C GLY A 422 -22.69 -4.07 12.59
N LYS A 423 -23.96 -3.98 12.99
CA LYS A 423 -24.94 -3.11 12.31
C LYS A 423 -24.55 -1.66 12.53
N GLN A 424 -24.23 -0.93 11.46
CA GLN A 424 -23.97 0.51 11.56
C GLN A 424 -25.29 1.29 11.74
N PRO A 425 -25.28 2.48 12.37
CA PRO A 425 -26.48 3.33 12.51
C PRO A 425 -27.15 3.67 11.18
N SER A 426 -26.39 3.73 10.09
CA SER A 426 -26.86 3.93 8.71
C SER A 426 -27.65 2.74 8.14
N GLY A 427 -27.70 1.60 8.84
CA GLY A 427 -28.22 0.33 8.30
C GLY A 427 -27.22 -0.40 7.40
N GLN A 428 -26.04 0.18 7.17
CA GLN A 428 -24.95 -0.41 6.41
C GLN A 428 -24.42 -1.66 7.13
N ARG A 429 -24.14 -2.71 6.35
CA ARG A 429 -23.60 -3.97 6.82
C ARG A 429 -22.56 -4.46 5.82
N LEU A 430 -21.43 -4.95 6.32
CA LEU A 430 -20.30 -5.35 5.48
C LEU A 430 -19.87 -6.75 5.87
N ARG A 431 -19.41 -7.56 4.92
CA ARG A 431 -18.71 -8.80 5.20
C ARG A 431 -17.28 -8.69 4.72
N ILE A 432 -16.32 -9.13 5.53
CA ILE A 432 -14.95 -9.35 5.12
C ILE A 432 -14.75 -10.84 4.85
N ASP A 433 -14.19 -11.16 3.69
CA ASP A 433 -13.80 -12.50 3.27
C ASP A 433 -12.27 -12.54 3.17
N VAL A 434 -11.63 -13.18 4.15
CA VAL A 434 -10.18 -13.20 4.30
C VAL A 434 -9.58 -14.28 3.43
N LYS A 435 -8.46 -13.97 2.76
CA LYS A 435 -7.68 -14.90 1.95
C LYS A 435 -6.43 -15.36 2.73
N PRO A 436 -5.76 -16.45 2.31
CA PRO A 436 -4.43 -16.77 2.80
C PRO A 436 -3.51 -15.57 2.64
N PHE A 437 -2.78 -15.23 3.69
CA PHE A 437 -1.76 -14.19 3.62
C PHE A 437 -0.49 -14.81 3.04
N TYR A 438 0.36 -14.00 2.44
CA TYR A 438 1.59 -14.49 1.82
C TYR A 438 2.74 -13.52 2.05
N ARG A 439 3.97 -14.04 2.06
CA ARG A 439 5.18 -13.25 2.26
C ARG A 439 5.66 -12.64 0.96
N ASP A 440 5.99 -11.35 0.99
CA ASP A 440 6.72 -10.65 -0.08
C ASP A 440 7.94 -9.95 0.54
N GLY A 441 9.11 -10.58 0.43
CA GLY A 441 10.34 -10.05 1.00
C GLY A 441 10.30 -9.97 2.53
N ALA A 442 10.57 -8.77 3.05
CA ALA A 442 10.50 -8.45 4.48
C ALA A 442 9.06 -8.25 5.01
N TYR A 443 8.06 -8.43 4.17
CA TYR A 443 6.67 -8.09 4.46
C TYR A 443 5.73 -9.30 4.35
N LEU A 444 4.61 -9.19 5.06
CA LEU A 444 3.45 -10.07 4.91
C LEU A 444 2.34 -9.26 4.27
N VAL A 445 1.77 -9.78 3.19
CA VAL A 445 0.63 -9.18 2.49
C VAL A 445 -0.65 -9.79 3.02
N ALA A 446 -1.46 -8.96 3.69
CA ALA A 446 -2.78 -9.34 4.15
C ALA A 446 -3.81 -8.99 3.08
N VAL A 447 -4.51 -10.00 2.55
CA VAL A 447 -5.46 -9.85 1.43
C VAL A 447 -6.85 -10.31 1.84
N PHE A 448 -7.88 -9.58 1.39
CA PHE A 448 -9.28 -9.85 1.71
C PHE A 448 -10.23 -9.21 0.70
N ASP A 449 -11.48 -9.64 0.68
CA ASP A 449 -12.58 -8.95 0.00
C ASP A 449 -13.51 -8.30 1.03
N ILE A 450 -13.97 -7.07 0.75
CA ILE A 450 -15.06 -6.43 1.49
C ILE A 450 -16.32 -6.43 0.62
N VAL A 451 -17.36 -7.07 1.14
CA VAL A 451 -18.65 -7.26 0.48
C VAL A 451 -19.71 -6.36 1.10
N ASN A 452 -20.39 -5.58 0.27
CA ASN A 452 -21.49 -4.73 0.69
C ASN A 452 -22.76 -5.57 0.89
N LEU A 453 -23.24 -5.70 2.13
CA LEU A 453 -24.50 -6.37 2.48
C LEU A 453 -25.62 -5.37 2.82
N GLY A 454 -25.34 -4.07 2.72
CA GLY A 454 -26.28 -2.99 2.99
C GLY A 454 -27.23 -2.72 1.82
N PRO A 455 -28.24 -1.86 2.05
CA PRO A 455 -29.27 -1.57 1.05
C PRO A 455 -28.83 -0.56 -0.03
N GLY A 456 -27.71 0.14 0.16
CA GLY A 456 -27.24 1.19 -0.74
C GLY A 456 -25.79 1.01 -1.14
N ASP A 457 -25.39 1.69 -2.21
CA ASP A 457 -24.02 1.69 -2.69
C ASP A 457 -23.07 2.30 -1.66
N LEU A 458 -21.87 1.74 -1.54
CA LEU A 458 -20.79 2.38 -0.80
C LEU A 458 -20.07 3.35 -1.74
N GLY A 459 -19.80 4.56 -1.26
CA GLY A 459 -19.08 5.57 -2.02
C GLY A 459 -17.57 5.51 -1.83
N ALA A 460 -16.87 6.26 -2.69
CA ALA A 460 -15.47 6.66 -2.57
C ALA A 460 -15.07 7.03 -1.14
N GLY A 461 -13.95 6.50 -0.65
CA GLY A 461 -13.36 6.94 0.61
C GLY A 461 -14.16 6.55 1.85
N THR A 462 -15.01 5.52 1.78
CA THR A 462 -15.58 4.90 2.99
C THR A 462 -14.45 4.18 3.75
N GLY A 463 -13.79 4.86 4.67
CA GLY A 463 -12.78 4.26 5.54
C GLY A 463 -13.40 3.24 6.49
N TYR A 464 -12.71 2.12 6.72
CA TYR A 464 -13.16 1.07 7.65
C TYR A 464 -12.55 1.32 9.04
N GLY A 465 -12.73 2.55 9.52
CA GLY A 465 -12.12 3.06 10.75
C GLY A 465 -12.63 2.36 12.00
N GLY A 466 -11.71 1.73 12.72
CA GLY A 466 -11.83 1.40 14.13
C GLY A 466 -10.56 1.89 14.82
N ASP A 467 -10.74 2.63 15.92
CA ASP A 467 -9.72 3.29 16.73
C ASP A 467 -8.86 4.36 16.01
N ILE A 468 -8.84 5.58 16.56
CA ILE A 468 -8.07 6.72 16.04
C ILE A 468 -6.66 6.79 16.63
N ALA A 469 -6.32 5.90 17.56
CA ALA A 469 -5.02 5.87 18.23
C ALA A 469 -3.86 5.47 17.30
N TYR A 470 -4.11 4.61 16.31
CA TYR A 470 -3.13 4.20 15.31
C TYR A 470 -3.64 4.53 13.91
N ILE A 471 -3.08 5.58 13.30
CA ILE A 471 -3.36 5.94 11.92
C ILE A 471 -2.62 4.92 11.04
N GLY A 472 -3.35 4.23 10.16
CA GLY A 472 -2.94 3.05 9.39
C GLY A 472 -3.60 2.98 8.01
N GLY A 473 -3.65 4.09 7.29
CA GLY A 473 -4.27 4.20 5.96
C GLY A 473 -5.78 4.09 6.01
N TRP A 474 -6.41 3.53 4.97
CA TRP A 474 -7.87 3.32 4.98
C TRP A 474 -8.33 2.18 5.89
N TYR A 475 -7.39 1.36 6.33
CA TYR A 475 -7.58 0.22 7.21
C TYR A 475 -6.95 0.46 8.59
N THR A 476 -7.05 1.69 9.13
CA THR A 476 -6.35 2.12 10.37
C THR A 476 -6.43 1.15 11.54
N GLY A 477 -7.57 0.48 11.72
CA GLY A 477 -7.80 -0.48 12.80
C GLY A 477 -7.31 -1.90 12.51
N PHE A 478 -6.69 -2.15 11.36
CA PHE A 478 -6.31 -3.48 10.94
C PHE A 478 -4.87 -3.79 11.38
N SER A 479 -4.65 -5.00 11.86
CA SER A 479 -3.32 -5.48 12.22
C SER A 479 -3.23 -7.00 12.15
N VAL A 480 -2.01 -7.51 12.10
CA VAL A 480 -1.75 -8.94 12.20
C VAL A 480 -1.14 -9.23 13.56
N VAL A 481 -1.52 -10.32 14.20
CA VAL A 481 -1.01 -10.72 15.52
C VAL A 481 -0.44 -12.13 15.43
N ASP A 482 0.80 -12.28 15.86
CA ASP A 482 1.38 -13.61 16.09
C ASP A 482 0.73 -14.21 17.36
N PRO A 483 -0.02 -15.32 17.25
CA PRO A 483 -0.72 -15.90 18.38
C PRO A 483 0.21 -16.39 19.50
N ALA A 484 1.44 -16.79 19.16
CA ALA A 484 2.41 -17.32 20.11
C ALA A 484 3.08 -16.20 20.92
N SER A 485 3.67 -15.23 20.24
CA SER A 485 4.37 -14.12 20.90
C SER A 485 3.45 -12.98 21.36
N ARG A 486 2.20 -12.94 20.86
CA ARG A 486 1.27 -11.80 21.00
C ARG A 486 1.78 -10.50 20.37
N THR A 487 2.82 -10.56 19.55
CA THR A 487 3.34 -9.40 18.81
C THR A 487 2.31 -8.95 17.78
N VAL A 488 2.00 -7.66 17.78
CA VAL A 488 1.13 -6.98 16.81
C VAL A 488 2.01 -6.39 15.72
N TYR A 489 1.65 -6.62 14.46
CA TYR A 489 2.31 -6.13 13.26
C TYR A 489 1.36 -5.12 12.59
N ARG A 490 1.81 -3.88 12.47
CA ARG A 490 1.02 -2.76 11.92
C ARG A 490 1.35 -2.53 10.45
N ALA A 491 0.50 -1.74 9.79
CA ALA A 491 0.68 -1.38 8.38
C ALA A 491 2.05 -0.71 8.12
N VAL A 492 2.69 -1.11 7.02
CA VAL A 492 3.96 -0.54 6.54
C VAL A 492 3.73 0.85 5.97
N ARG A 493 4.64 1.77 6.30
CA ARG A 493 4.58 3.20 5.93
C ARG A 493 5.55 3.54 4.81
N MET A 494 5.18 4.52 3.98
CA MET A 494 5.99 5.12 2.91
C MET A 494 6.34 6.56 3.27
N GLY A 495 7.62 6.96 3.19
CA GLY A 495 7.99 8.38 3.35
C GLY A 495 8.38 8.81 4.77
N PRO A 496 8.69 10.10 5.00
CA PRO A 496 9.76 10.49 5.91
C PRO A 496 9.36 10.55 7.39
N ASP A 497 10.35 10.24 8.24
CA ASP A 497 10.71 10.61 9.63
C ASP A 497 9.66 10.89 10.73
N ASP A 498 8.37 11.01 10.41
CA ASP A 498 7.31 10.82 11.39
C ASP A 498 6.65 9.45 11.17
N PRO A 499 7.17 8.42 11.88
CA PRO A 499 6.52 7.24 12.39
C PRO A 499 5.01 7.14 12.39
N ARG A 500 4.37 8.28 12.61
CA ARG A 500 3.01 8.45 13.09
C ARG A 500 2.26 9.56 12.34
N GLY A 501 2.86 10.15 11.30
CA GLY A 501 2.22 11.13 10.42
C GLY A 501 1.03 10.54 9.63
N PRO A 502 0.14 11.38 9.09
CA PRO A 502 -1.08 10.95 8.40
C PRO A 502 -0.84 10.32 7.01
N ASP A 503 0.40 10.15 6.56
CA ASP A 503 0.74 9.88 5.16
C ASP A 503 1.00 8.40 4.81
N ASP A 504 0.63 8.09 3.56
CA ASP A 504 0.94 6.98 2.66
C ASP A 504 1.40 5.63 3.25
N TYR A 505 0.54 4.62 3.10
CA TYR A 505 0.77 3.22 3.49
C TYR A 505 0.91 2.36 2.25
N VAL A 506 1.52 1.18 2.40
CA VAL A 506 1.49 0.19 1.33
C VAL A 506 0.11 -0.50 1.34
N ASP A 507 -0.84 0.13 0.65
CA ASP A 507 -2.25 -0.27 0.51
C ASP A 507 -2.77 0.05 -0.92
N PRO A 508 -4.06 -0.24 -1.25
CA PRO A 508 -4.64 0.03 -2.56
C PRO A 508 -4.89 1.53 -2.85
N GLY A 509 -4.56 2.43 -1.92
CA GLY A 509 -4.76 3.86 -2.00
C GLY A 509 -6.24 4.28 -1.95
N TRP A 510 -6.53 5.46 -2.50
CA TRP A 510 -7.86 6.09 -2.55
C TRP A 510 -8.83 5.43 -3.54
N ALA A 511 -8.46 4.27 -4.10
CA ALA A 511 -9.29 3.60 -5.08
C ALA A 511 -10.65 3.29 -4.46
N THR A 512 -11.65 3.88 -5.09
CA THR A 512 -12.98 4.02 -4.55
C THR A 512 -13.74 2.73 -4.72
N PHE A 513 -14.13 2.20 -3.59
CA PHE A 513 -15.00 1.05 -3.43
C PHE A 513 -16.45 1.45 -3.78
N ASN A 514 -16.79 1.61 -5.06
CA ASN A 514 -18.19 1.65 -5.49
C ASN A 514 -18.77 0.24 -5.44
N VAL A 515 -19.00 -0.24 -4.22
CA VAL A 515 -19.52 -1.59 -4.00
C VAL A 515 -21.03 -1.49 -3.99
N LYS A 516 -21.65 -1.97 -5.07
CA LYS A 516 -23.10 -2.19 -5.11
C LYS A 516 -23.47 -3.25 -4.07
N PRO A 517 -24.70 -3.23 -3.52
CA PRO A 517 -25.20 -4.32 -2.71
C PRO A 517 -24.95 -5.69 -3.36
N GLY A 518 -24.38 -6.62 -2.58
CA GLY A 518 -24.03 -7.97 -3.01
C GLY A 518 -22.69 -8.12 -3.73
N THR A 519 -21.99 -7.03 -4.06
CA THR A 519 -20.67 -7.10 -4.72
C THR A 519 -19.54 -7.07 -3.69
N GLY A 520 -18.41 -7.68 -4.03
CA GLY A 520 -17.19 -7.69 -3.24
C GLY A 520 -16.12 -6.83 -3.87
N ASN A 521 -15.21 -6.32 -3.05
CA ASN A 521 -14.07 -5.56 -3.52
C ASN A 521 -12.81 -5.95 -2.76
N ARG A 522 -11.77 -6.31 -3.52
CA ARG A 522 -10.48 -6.75 -3.02
C ARG A 522 -9.71 -5.59 -2.38
N GLY A 523 -9.24 -5.83 -1.17
CA GLY A 523 -8.31 -4.98 -0.45
C GLY A 523 -7.06 -5.76 -0.04
N PHE A 524 -5.98 -5.03 0.21
CA PHE A 524 -4.77 -5.58 0.79
C PHE A 524 -4.07 -4.54 1.66
N PHE A 525 -3.12 -4.96 2.49
CA PHE A 525 -2.14 -4.05 3.10
C PHE A 525 -0.91 -4.86 3.51
N TYR A 526 0.23 -4.18 3.60
CA TYR A 526 1.48 -4.81 4.00
C TYR A 526 1.71 -4.56 5.49
N VAL A 527 2.19 -5.59 6.18
CA VAL A 527 2.74 -5.50 7.54
C VAL A 527 4.16 -6.08 7.56
N PRO A 528 5.01 -5.79 8.56
CA PRO A 528 6.26 -6.51 8.72
C PRO A 528 6.00 -8.00 8.82
N ALA A 529 6.82 -8.81 8.14
CA ALA A 529 6.62 -10.24 8.15
C ALA A 529 6.92 -10.81 9.54
N PRO A 530 6.03 -11.62 10.14
CA PRO A 530 6.36 -12.42 11.32
C PRO A 530 7.56 -13.35 11.04
N PRO A 531 8.25 -13.88 12.06
CA PRO A 531 9.36 -14.81 11.86
C PRO A 531 9.00 -15.96 10.89
N PRO A 532 9.95 -16.50 10.09
CA PRO A 532 9.64 -17.52 9.06
C PRO A 532 8.89 -18.76 9.58
N GLY A 533 9.10 -19.15 10.84
CA GLY A 533 8.39 -20.27 11.48
C GLY A 533 6.90 -20.02 11.78
N VAL A 534 6.43 -18.77 11.66
CA VAL A 534 5.02 -18.42 11.81
C VAL A 534 4.29 -18.71 10.50
N THR A 535 3.50 -19.79 10.51
CA THR A 535 2.70 -20.27 9.37
C THR A 535 1.22 -19.95 9.51
N SER A 536 0.80 -19.37 10.64
CA SER A 536 -0.57 -18.91 10.86
C SER A 536 -0.63 -17.76 11.85
N VAL A 537 -1.53 -16.82 11.61
CA VAL A 537 -1.67 -15.57 12.36
C VAL A 537 -3.12 -15.33 12.78
N THR A 538 -3.31 -14.39 13.71
CA THR A 538 -4.61 -13.79 13.98
C THR A 538 -4.69 -12.45 13.25
N PHE A 539 -5.68 -12.29 12.40
CA PHE A 539 -5.99 -11.02 11.76
C PHE A 539 -6.95 -10.23 12.63
N ASP A 540 -6.54 -9.08 13.13
CA ASP A 540 -7.43 -8.10 13.75
C ASP A 540 -7.99 -7.21 12.64
N ALA A 541 -9.22 -7.47 12.22
CA ALA A 541 -9.87 -6.78 11.11
C ALA A 541 -10.71 -5.58 11.60
N GLY A 542 -10.26 -4.89 12.66
CA GLY A 542 -10.94 -3.73 13.23
C GLY A 542 -12.43 -3.95 13.50
N PRO A 543 -13.37 -3.26 12.81
CA PRO A 543 -14.81 -3.39 13.04
C PRO A 543 -15.39 -4.77 12.73
N PHE A 544 -14.64 -5.65 12.06
CA PHE A 544 -15.04 -7.04 11.81
C PHE A 544 -14.59 -8.01 12.92
N GLY A 545 -13.78 -7.53 13.88
CA GLY A 545 -13.23 -8.30 14.98
C GLY A 545 -12.03 -9.17 14.59
N LYS A 546 -11.60 -10.01 15.55
CA LYS A 546 -10.43 -10.88 15.39
C LYS A 546 -10.78 -12.19 14.67
N ILE A 547 -9.92 -12.58 13.73
CA ILE A 547 -10.02 -13.79 12.92
C ILE A 547 -8.75 -14.60 13.16
N GLY A 548 -8.85 -15.69 13.94
CA GLY A 548 -7.73 -16.58 14.21
C GLY A 548 -7.45 -17.55 13.06
N HIS A 549 -6.28 -18.18 13.11
CA HIS A 549 -5.88 -19.25 12.21
C HIS A 549 -5.83 -18.89 10.71
N VAL A 550 -5.55 -17.63 10.38
CA VAL A 550 -5.33 -17.22 8.98
C VAL A 550 -3.99 -17.82 8.54
N PRO A 551 -3.92 -18.62 7.46
CA PRO A 551 -2.68 -19.23 7.00
C PRO A 551 -1.75 -18.19 6.37
N VAL A 552 -0.45 -18.37 6.58
CA VAL A 552 0.63 -17.61 5.96
C VAL A 552 1.40 -18.52 5.01
N ARG A 553 1.53 -18.08 3.74
CA ARG A 553 2.19 -18.82 2.65
C ARG A 553 3.53 -18.24 2.27
#